data_AF-A0A7Y5G197-F1
#
_entry.id   AF-A0A7Y5G197-F1
#
_cell.length_a   1.000
_cell.length_b   1.000
_cell.length_c   1.000
_cell.angle_alpha   90.00
_cell.angle_beta   90.00
_cell.angle_gamma   90.00
#
_symmetry.space_group_name_H-M   'P 1'
#
loop_
_entity.id
_entity.type
_entity.pdbx_description
1 polymer ?
#
loop_
_entity_poly.entity_id
_entity_poly.type
_entity_poly.pdbx_seq_one_letter_code
_entity_poly.pdbx_strand_id
1 'polypeptide(L)' 'MRSRLFTPGPTQIPEAVRLAAGAMFPYHRGPAFKEIFQELQANLQYFFQTQ' A
#
# COMPACT_ATOMS: atom_id res chain seq x y z
N MET A 1 -23.51 -9.90 6.89
CA MET A 1 -22.85 -8.83 7.67
C MET A 1 -21.36 -8.88 7.38
N ARG A 2 -20.66 -7.74 7.20
CA ARG A 2 -19.19 -7.73 7.09
C ARG A 2 -18.59 -8.05 8.47
N SER A 3 -17.63 -8.98 8.52
CA SER A 3 -16.92 -9.33 9.75
C SER A 3 -16.13 -8.12 10.26
N ARG A 4 -16.32 -7.75 11.53
CA ARG A 4 -15.55 -6.69 12.19
C ARG A 4 -14.39 -7.32 12.95
N LEU A 5 -13.17 -6.97 12.54
CA LEU A 5 -11.94 -7.46 13.18
C LEU A 5 -11.58 -6.53 14.34
N PHE A 6 -11.90 -6.96 15.56
CA PHE A 6 -11.57 -6.27 16.81
C PHE A 6 -10.44 -6.99 17.59
N THR A 7 -9.61 -7.73 16.88
CA THR A 7 -8.39 -8.35 17.40
C THR A 7 -7.21 -7.38 17.29
N PRO A 8 -6.12 -7.56 18.06
CA PRO A 8 -4.92 -6.71 17.95
C PRO A 8 -4.29 -6.68 16.54
N GLY A 9 -4.56 -7.70 15.73
CA GLY A 9 -4.21 -7.76 14.32
C GLY A 9 -4.54 -9.14 13.75
N PRO A 10 -4.79 -9.27 12.43
CA PRO A 10 -4.89 -8.19 11.43
C PRO A 10 -6.13 -7.31 11.63
N THR A 11 -6.06 -6.06 11.17
CA THR A 11 -7.18 -5.11 11.19
C THR A 11 -7.99 -5.16 9.89
N GLN A 12 -9.15 -4.50 9.85
CA GLN A 12 -9.89 -4.34 8.59
C GLN A 12 -9.06 -3.54 7.58
N ILE A 13 -8.96 -4.05 6.35
CA ILE A 13 -8.29 -3.35 5.25
C ILE A 13 -9.15 -2.14 4.84
N PRO A 14 -8.60 -0.90 4.82
CA PRO A 14 -9.31 0.26 4.30
C PRO A 14 -9.77 0.06 2.86
N GLU A 15 -10.91 0.66 2.49
CA GLU A 15 -11.51 0.46 1.17
C GLU A 15 -10.60 0.91 0.02
N ALA A 16 -9.91 2.05 0.18
CA ALA A 16 -8.97 2.55 -0.82
C ALA A 16 -7.84 1.54 -1.12
N VAL A 17 -7.31 0.88 -0.09
CA VAL A 17 -6.27 -0.14 -0.23
C VAL A 17 -6.83 -1.38 -0.94
N ARG A 18 -8.06 -1.80 -0.60
CA ARG A 18 -8.74 -2.92 -1.26
C ARG A 18 -8.97 -2.65 -2.75
N LEU A 19 -9.36 -1.43 -3.12
CA LEU A 19 -9.56 -1.02 -4.51
C LEU A 19 -8.23 -1.00 -5.27
N ALA A 20 -7.17 -0.44 -4.67
CA ALA A 20 -5.84 -0.42 -5.28
C ALA A 20 -5.28 -1.83 -5.51
N ALA A 21 -5.48 -2.76 -4.57
CA ALA A 21 -5.04 -4.15 -4.71
C ALA A 21 -5.76 -4.91 -5.84
N GLY A 22 -6.97 -4.49 -6.22
CA GLY A 22 -7.72 -5.05 -7.34
C GLY A 22 -7.43 -4.38 -8.69
N ALA A 23 -6.62 -3.32 -8.71
CA ALA A 23 -6.27 -2.61 -9.94
C ALA A 23 -5.21 -3.39 -10.75
N MET A 24 -5.10 -3.06 -12.04
CA MET A 24 -4.05 -3.61 -12.90
C MET A 24 -2.68 -3.15 -12.39
N PHE A 25 -1.78 -4.10 -12.14
CA PHE A 25 -0.44 -3.81 -11.67
C PHE A 25 0.52 -3.53 -12.84
N PRO A 26 1.34 -2.46 -12.79
CA PRO A 26 2.29 -2.16 -13.85
C PRO A 26 3.43 -3.20 -13.90
N TYR A 27 4.03 -3.38 -15.08
CA TYR A 27 5.20 -4.23 -15.24
C TYR A 27 6.35 -3.76 -14.34
N HIS A 28 6.93 -4.68 -13.55
CA HIS A 28 7.89 -4.36 -12.48
C HIS A 28 9.20 -3.71 -12.93
N ARG A 29 9.55 -3.77 -14.23
CA ARG A 29 10.70 -3.03 -14.80
C ARG A 29 10.30 -1.87 -15.69
N GLY A 30 9.01 -1.55 -15.73
CA GLY A 30 8.47 -0.42 -16.46
C GLY A 30 8.66 0.91 -15.71
N PRO A 31 8.62 2.04 -16.42
CA PRO A 31 8.76 3.37 -15.81
C PRO A 31 7.71 3.64 -14.73
N ALA A 32 6.46 3.24 -14.95
CA ALA A 32 5.37 3.42 -13.98
C ALA A 32 5.63 2.71 -12.62
N PHE A 33 6.24 1.52 -12.64
CA PHE A 33 6.61 0.83 -11.40
C PHE A 33 7.73 1.57 -10.67
N LYS A 34 8.70 2.12 -11.41
CA LYS A 34 9.80 2.89 -10.83
C LYS A 34 9.30 4.12 -10.09
N GLU A 35 8.32 4.83 -10.65
CA GLU A 35 7.68 5.99 -10.03
C GLU A 35 7.00 5.61 -8.70
N ILE A 36 6.17 4.56 -8.72
CA ILE A 36 5.51 4.04 -7.50
C ILE A 36 6.56 3.64 -6.44
N PHE A 37 7.66 3.01 -6.85
CA PHE A 37 8.69 2.55 -5.93
C PHE A 37 9.52 3.70 -5.34
N GLN A 38 9.71 4.79 -6.08
CA GLN A 38 10.34 6.00 -5.56
C GLN A 38 9.45 6.71 -4.53
N GLU A 39 8.16 6.86 -4.84
CA GLU A 39 7.17 7.42 -3.90
C GLU A 39 7.09 6.58 -2.61
N LEU A 40 7.06 5.24 -2.75
CA LEU A 40 7.06 4.32 -1.62
C LEU A 40 8.28 4.53 -0.71
N GLN A 41 9.49 4.62 -1.28
CA GLN A 41 10.70 4.81 -0.49
C GLN A 41 10.67 6.15 0.28
N ALA A 42 10.28 7.24 -0.36
CA ALA A 42 10.16 8.54 0.29
C ALA A 42 9.12 8.51 1.42
N ASN A 43 7.96 7.88 1.19
CA ASN A 43 6.92 7.73 2.20
C ASN A 43 7.37 6.86 3.38
N LEU A 44 8.15 5.81 3.15
CA LEU A 44 8.70 4.98 4.21
C LEU A 44 9.78 5.72 5.01
N GLN A 45 10.66 6.47 4.36
CA GLN A 45 11.64 7.33 5.04
C GLN A 45 10.92 8.37 5.92
N TYR A 46 9.89 9.03 5.39
CA TYR A 46 9.04 9.92 6.19
C TYR A 46 8.38 9.17 7.36
N PHE A 47 7.77 8.02 7.13
CA PHE A 47 7.06 7.28 8.17
C PHE A 47 7.99 6.82 9.31
N PHE A 48 9.15 6.29 8.96
CA PHE A 48 10.15 5.82 9.92
C PHE A 48 11.07 6.94 10.44
N GLN A 49 10.89 8.18 9.95
CA GLN A 49 11.73 9.34 10.30
C GLN A 49 13.22 9.09 10.03
N THR A 50 13.54 8.54 8.86
CA THR A 50 14.90 8.31 8.37
C THR A 50 15.21 9.17 7.14
N GLN A 51 16.49 9.24 6.76
CA GLN A 51 16.96 9.89 5.52
C GLN A 51 17.18 8.89 4.39
#